data_AF-A0A937VH09-F1
#
_entry.id   AF-A0A937VH09-F1
#
_cell.length_a   1.000
_cell.length_b   1.000
_cell.length_c   1.000
_cell.angle_alpha   90.00
_cell.angle_beta   90.00
_cell.angle_gamma   90.00
#
_symmetry.space_group_name_H-M   'P 1'
#
loop_
_entity.id
_entity.type
_entity.pdbx_description
1 polymer ?
#
loop_
_entity_poly.entity_id
_entity_poly.type
_entity_poly.pdbx_seq_one_letter_code
_entity_poly.pdbx_strand_id
1 'polypeptide(L)'
;GGCFRYMFSRFLGEAAQITGDERLIASAEAFQRIGDQWEELGEWFRQTFEAPDPAARLGECVSMFRTLADLEEAAWQRLQELVEG
;
A
#
# COMPACT_ATOMS: atom_id res chain seq x y z
N GLY A 1 -3.04 7.39 -8.09
CA GLY A 1 -3.55 6.02 -7.84
C GLY A 1 -3.83 5.71 -6.38
N GLY A 2 -3.99 6.68 -5.47
CA GLY A 2 -4.16 6.43 -4.03
C GLY A 2 -5.34 5.50 -3.69
N CYS A 3 -6.52 5.75 -4.27
CA CYS A 3 -7.71 4.94 -4.00
C CYS A 3 -7.64 3.49 -4.49
N PHE A 4 -6.71 3.14 -5.38
CA PHE A 4 -6.65 1.79 -5.95
C PHE A 4 -6.45 0.73 -4.85
N ARG A 5 -5.56 1.00 -3.89
CA ARG A 5 -5.20 0.04 -2.83
C ARG A 5 -6.38 -0.26 -1.91
N TYR A 6 -7.15 0.75 -1.56
CA TYR A 6 -8.38 0.57 -0.78
C TYR A 6 -9.47 -0.15 -1.56
N MET A 7 -9.68 0.22 -2.82
CA MET A 7 -10.65 -0.48 -3.68
C MET A 7 -10.28 -1.96 -3.84
N PHE A 8 -8.98 -2.25 -4.02
CA PHE A 8 -8.51 -3.61 -4.21
C PHE A 8 -8.52 -4.41 -2.90
N SER A 9 -8.17 -3.80 -1.77
CA SER A 9 -8.38 -4.37 -0.43
C SER A 9 -9.84 -4.79 -0.24
N ARG A 10 -10.78 -3.87 -0.49
CA ARG A 10 -12.21 -4.15 -0.40
C ARG A 10 -12.64 -5.29 -1.32
N PHE A 11 -12.18 -5.28 -2.57
CA PHE A 11 -12.45 -6.35 -3.53
C PHE A 11 -11.98 -7.71 -3.01
N LEU A 12 -10.76 -7.80 -2.48
CA LEU A 12 -10.22 -9.04 -1.93
C LEU A 12 -11.00 -9.52 -0.70
N GLY A 13 -11.44 -8.60 0.15
CA GLY A 13 -12.32 -8.90 1.29
C GLY A 13 -13.69 -9.45 0.85
N GLU A 14 -14.33 -8.83 -0.15
CA GLU A 14 -15.58 -9.32 -0.73
C GLU A 14 -15.37 -10.69 -1.43
N ALA A 15 -14.26 -10.87 -2.14
CA ALA A 15 -13.90 -12.14 -2.76
C ALA A 15 -13.69 -13.26 -1.73
N ALA A 16 -13.07 -12.96 -0.59
CA ALA A 16 -12.93 -13.91 0.52
C ALA A 16 -14.30 -14.39 1.04
N GLN A 17 -15.27 -13.49 1.16
CA GLN A 17 -16.63 -13.83 1.60
C GLN A 17 -17.37 -14.72 0.60
N ILE A 18 -17.18 -14.48 -0.71
CA ILE A 18 -17.83 -15.25 -1.77
C ILE A 18 -17.21 -16.65 -1.92
N THR A 19 -15.89 -16.73 -1.83
CA THR A 19 -15.13 -17.97 -2.09
C THR A 19 -14.89 -18.82 -0.85
N GLY A 20 -14.96 -18.22 0.34
CA GLY A 20 -14.55 -18.85 1.60
C GLY A 20 -13.02 -18.96 1.78
N ASP A 21 -12.23 -18.34 0.91
CA ASP A 21 -10.76 -18.38 1.00
C ASP A 21 -10.21 -17.28 1.92
N GLU A 22 -9.91 -17.64 3.17
CA GLU A 22 -9.37 -16.73 4.17
C GLU A 22 -8.01 -16.13 3.79
N ARG A 23 -7.26 -16.73 2.86
CA ARG A 23 -5.96 -16.22 2.39
C ARG A 23 -6.12 -14.88 1.65
N LEU A 24 -7.30 -14.62 1.09
CA LEU A 24 -7.64 -13.34 0.47
C LEU A 24 -7.81 -12.21 1.50
N ILE A 25 -8.20 -12.53 2.75
CA ILE A 25 -8.33 -11.54 3.83
C ILE A 25 -6.95 -10.97 4.20
N ALA A 26 -5.96 -11.84 4.39
CA ALA A 26 -4.60 -11.41 4.69
C ALA A 26 -4.01 -10.52 3.57
N SER A 27 -4.38 -10.81 2.32
CA SER A 27 -4.00 -9.99 1.17
C SER A 27 -4.74 -8.65 1.15
N ALA A 28 -6.04 -8.63 1.48
CA ALA A 28 -6.82 -7.40 1.62
C ALA A 28 -6.20 -6.45 2.67
N GLU A 29 -5.91 -6.96 3.85
CA GLU A 29 -5.29 -6.21 4.95
C GLU A 29 -3.90 -5.65 4.58
N ALA A 30 -3.14 -6.37 3.77
CA ALA A 30 -1.87 -5.86 3.25
C ALA A 30 -2.11 -4.63 2.35
N PHE A 31 -3.02 -4.72 1.38
CA PHE A 31 -3.32 -3.58 0.50
C PHE A 31 -3.93 -2.39 1.25
N GLN A 32 -4.74 -2.61 2.29
CA GLN A 32 -5.21 -1.53 3.16
C GLN A 32 -4.03 -0.78 3.78
N ARG A 33 -3.12 -1.49 4.47
CA ARG A 33 -1.96 -0.88 5.14
C ARG A 33 -1.01 -0.17 4.20
N ILE A 34 -0.88 -0.66 2.97
CA ILE A 34 -0.08 0.01 1.93
C ILE A 34 -0.79 1.31 1.53
N GLY A 35 -2.12 1.29 1.37
CA GLY A 35 -2.93 2.50 1.16
C GLY A 35 -2.70 3.55 2.25
N ASP A 36 -2.78 3.14 3.51
CA ASP A 36 -2.59 4.03 4.67
C ASP A 36 -1.20 4.68 4.65
N GLN A 37 -0.13 3.92 4.37
CA GLN A 37 1.23 4.46 4.27
C GLN A 37 1.44 5.39 3.06
N TRP A 38 0.71 5.17 1.96
CA TRP A 38 0.71 6.13 0.85
C TRP A 38 0.04 7.44 1.22
N GLU A 39 -1.01 7.42 2.06
CA GLU A 39 -1.60 8.64 2.62
C GLU A 39 -0.63 9.37 3.54
N GLU A 40 0.06 8.65 4.43
CA GLU A 40 1.09 9.23 5.30
C GLU A 40 2.21 9.90 4.49
N LEU A 41 2.66 9.25 3.40
CA LEU A 41 3.65 9.85 2.50
C LEU A 41 3.08 11.07 1.76
N GLY A 42 1.82 11.02 1.33
CA GLY A 42 1.13 12.16 0.71
C GLY A 42 1.03 13.37 1.66
N GLU A 43 0.69 13.11 2.92
CA GLU A 43 0.64 14.14 3.96
C GLU A 43 2.02 14.69 4.28
N TRP A 44 3.05 13.83 4.32
CA TRP A 44 4.44 14.27 4.45
C TRP A 44 4.84 15.20 3.29
N PHE A 45 4.45 14.88 2.05
CA PHE A 45 4.71 15.76 0.90
C PHE A 45 4.00 17.10 1.03
N ARG A 46 2.74 17.11 1.46
CA ARG A 46 1.98 18.34 1.71
C ARG A 46 2.69 19.24 2.72
N GLN A 47 3.10 18.69 3.85
CA GLN A 47 3.82 19.44 4.90
C GLN A 47 5.21 19.89 4.44
N THR A 48 5.92 19.06 3.68
CA THR A 48 7.27 19.37 3.20
C THR A 48 7.25 20.49 2.16
N PHE A 49 6.23 20.51 1.29
CA PHE A 49 6.05 21.59 0.33
C PHE A 49 5.83 22.96 1.00
N GLU A 50 5.21 22.98 2.19
CA GLU A 50 4.98 24.21 2.97
C GLU A 50 6.22 24.67 3.76
N ALA A 51 7.32 23.90 3.78
CA ALA A 51 8.53 24.22 4.52
C ALA A 51 9.38 25.31 3.84
N PRO A 52 10.24 26.04 4.58
CA PRO A 52 11.09 27.09 4.00
C PRO A 52 12.08 26.63 2.93
N ASP A 53 12.57 25.38 3.04
CA ASP A 53 13.42 24.73 2.04
C ASP A 53 12.97 23.26 1.84
N PRO A 54 11.97 23.02 0.96
CA PRO A 54 11.46 21.68 0.70
C PRO A 54 12.51 20.76 0.07
N ALA A 55 13.44 21.32 -0.71
CA ALA A 55 14.43 20.56 -1.45
C ALA A 55 15.43 19.87 -0.50
N ALA A 56 15.82 20.54 0.59
CA ALA A 56 16.68 19.97 1.62
C ALA A 56 16.10 18.71 2.28
N ARG A 57 14.77 18.52 2.24
CA ARG A 57 14.06 17.42 2.90
C ARG A 57 13.74 16.25 1.98
N LEU A 58 13.97 16.37 0.67
CA LEU A 58 13.66 15.31 -0.30
C LEU A 58 14.39 13.98 -0.02
N GLY A 59 15.55 14.02 0.65
CA GLY A 59 16.25 12.80 1.05
C GLY A 59 15.48 11.93 2.05
N GLU A 60 14.59 12.52 2.85
CA GLU A 60 13.83 11.81 3.90
C GLU A 60 12.84 10.80 3.28
N CYS A 61 12.21 11.13 2.15
CA CYS A 61 11.18 10.28 1.54
C CYS A 61 11.75 9.07 0.77
N VAL A 62 13.06 9.02 0.53
CA VAL A 62 13.70 7.88 -0.16
C VAL A 62 13.45 6.57 0.60
N SER A 63 13.58 6.61 1.93
CA SER A 63 13.32 5.45 2.79
C SER A 63 11.85 5.02 2.73
N MET A 64 10.93 5.99 2.75
CA MET A 64 9.48 5.77 2.69
C MET A 64 9.08 5.09 1.37
N PHE A 65 9.61 5.57 0.24
CA PHE A 65 9.37 4.96 -1.06
C PHE A 65 9.89 3.53 -1.15
N ARG A 66 11.08 3.25 -0.61
CA ARG A 66 11.64 1.89 -0.61
C ARG A 66 10.76 0.94 0.21
N THR A 67 10.37 1.34 1.42
CA THR A 67 9.46 0.56 2.24
C THR A 67 8.14 0.28 1.54
N LEU A 68 7.53 1.28 0.90
CA LEU A 68 6.30 1.11 0.14
C LEU A 68 6.47 0.15 -1.04
N ALA A 69 7.60 0.22 -1.75
CA ALA A 69 7.90 -0.69 -2.86
C ALA A 69 8.05 -2.14 -2.38
N ASP A 70 8.79 -2.38 -1.30
CA ASP A 70 8.99 -3.72 -0.73
C ASP A 70 7.65 -4.31 -0.24
N LEU A 71 6.81 -3.50 0.39
CA LEU A 71 5.49 -3.93 0.84
C LEU A 71 4.55 -4.28 -0.31
N GLU A 72 4.58 -3.50 -1.39
CA GLU A 72 3.80 -3.78 -2.60
C GLU A 72 4.26 -5.06 -3.28
N GLU A 73 5.56 -5.23 -3.46
CA GLU A 73 6.14 -6.44 -4.02
C GLU A 73 5.68 -7.67 -3.23
N ALA A 74 5.82 -7.65 -1.90
CA ALA A 74 5.42 -8.75 -1.04
C ALA A 74 3.90 -9.04 -1.11
N ALA A 75 3.06 -8.01 -1.22
CA ALA A 75 1.61 -8.18 -1.35
C ALA A 75 1.22 -8.81 -2.69
N TRP A 76 1.89 -8.42 -3.78
CA TRP A 76 1.66 -9.00 -5.10
C TRP A 76 2.17 -10.44 -5.21
N GLN A 77 3.36 -10.72 -4.67
CA GLN A 77 3.93 -12.08 -4.65
C GLN A 77 2.99 -13.05 -3.91
N ARG A 78 2.44 -12.64 -2.76
CA ARG A 78 1.43 -13.44 -2.05
C ARG A 78 0.23 -13.78 -2.92
N LEU A 79 -0.30 -12.82 -3.68
CA LEU A 79 -1.44 -13.08 -4.56
C LEU A 79 -1.08 -14.02 -5.72
N GLN A 80 0.13 -13.90 -6.28
CA GLN A 80 0.59 -14.82 -7.32
C GLN A 80 0.67 -16.25 -6.79
N GLU A 81 1.24 -16.44 -5.61
CA GLU A 81 1.32 -17.75 -4.94
C GLU A 81 -0.06 -18.39 -4.72
N LEU A 82 -1.10 -17.58 -4.46
CA LEU A 82 -2.49 -18.07 -4.32
C LEU A 82 -3.13 -18.52 -5.63
N VAL A 83 -2.67 -17.99 -6.77
CA VAL A 83 -3.18 -18.37 -8.10
C VAL A 83 -2.44 -19.59 -8.64
N GLU A 84 -1.17 -19.75 -8.30
CA GLU A 84 -0.32 -20.84 -8.77
C GLU A 84 -0.43 -22.13 -7.93
N GLY A 85 -0.97 -22.04 -6.70
CA GLY A 85 -1.16 -23.17 -5.77
C GLY A 85 -2.62 -23.58 -5.59
#